data_AF-A0AAD5V3Z0-F1
#
_entry.id   AF-A0AAD5V3Z0-F1
#
_cell.length_a   1.000
_cell.length_b   1.000
_cell.length_c   1.000
_cell.angle_alpha   90.00
_cell.angle_beta   90.00
_cell.angle_gamma   90.00
#
_symmetry.space_group_name_H-M   'P 1'
#
loop_
_entity.id
_entity.type
_entity.pdbx_description
1 polymer ?
#
loop_
_entity_poly.entity_id
_entity_poly.type
_entity_poly.pdbx_seq_one_letter_code
_entity_poly.pdbx_strand_id
1 'polypeptide(L)'
;MNPSGPHGLNIDWFTPGCPCCIEEVGLGTGPLPKPTIGKYRHPILDPSESLRNESTQCQHCYKNKETGVTFFRCSACMVDYYCSKECQRKAWPSHKEDCKLKSRIPKDENNPTRRLQRFTGRHRPVLADSAVRALDLSIDIERSLRFVLAIFLRRRDSQKPETSYFATGADVLPFEAFPPERCAEMKAMVRKVDEDHKKGGMDGGLLVLLMCLEDGVINIAPAGFTRENLYPPGTPWKGPLLAHLNEGVTN
;
A
#
# COMPACT_ATOMS: atom_id res chain seq x y z
N MET A 1 -8.16 -33.17 24.31
CA MET A 1 -8.38 -33.03 22.87
C MET A 1 -8.29 -31.54 22.55
N ASN A 2 -7.13 -31.08 22.11
CA ASN A 2 -6.83 -29.70 21.72
C ASN A 2 -6.68 -29.66 20.20
N PRO A 3 -7.29 -28.72 19.47
CA PRO A 3 -6.93 -28.50 18.09
C PRO A 3 -5.62 -27.70 18.07
N SER A 4 -4.61 -28.34 17.50
CA SER A 4 -3.29 -27.82 17.14
C SER A 4 -3.41 -26.60 16.20
N GLY A 5 -3.10 -25.41 16.71
CA GLY A 5 -2.75 -24.25 15.88
C GLY A 5 -1.28 -24.35 15.48
N PRO A 6 -0.90 -24.14 14.21
CA PRO A 6 0.49 -24.25 13.81
C PRO A 6 1.26 -23.00 14.27
N HIS A 7 2.29 -23.27 15.08
CA HIS A 7 3.55 -22.53 15.22
C HIS A 7 3.48 -21.03 15.55
N GLY A 8 3.91 -20.72 16.78
CA GLY A 8 4.29 -19.37 17.18
C GLY A 8 5.37 -18.80 16.26
N LEU A 9 5.03 -17.72 15.57
CA LEU A 9 5.85 -17.10 14.53
C LEU A 9 6.93 -16.21 15.17
N ASN A 10 8.15 -16.76 15.28
CA ASN A 10 9.33 -16.04 15.75
C ASN A 10 10.06 -15.31 14.59
N ILE A 11 9.51 -14.17 14.17
CA ILE A 11 10.02 -13.01 13.37
C ILE A 11 11.38 -12.98 12.61
N ASP A 12 12.33 -13.92 12.74
CA ASP A 12 13.58 -13.96 11.95
C ASP A 12 13.41 -14.44 10.48
N TRP A 13 12.18 -14.44 9.94
CA TRP A 13 11.78 -15.38 8.89
C TRP A 13 11.99 -14.99 7.42
N PHE A 14 12.42 -13.78 7.04
CA PHE A 14 12.46 -13.39 5.62
C PHE A 14 13.87 -13.34 5.04
N THR A 15 14.55 -14.48 5.04
CA THR A 15 15.80 -14.64 4.30
C THR A 15 15.46 -15.08 2.87
N PRO A 16 15.80 -14.29 1.82
CA PRO A 16 15.60 -14.70 0.43
C PRO A 16 16.22 -16.08 0.19
N GLY A 17 15.41 -17.04 -0.28
CA GLY A 17 15.87 -18.42 -0.51
C GLY A 17 15.66 -19.42 0.64
N CYS A 18 15.13 -19.00 1.80
CA CYS A 18 14.71 -19.94 2.84
C CYS A 18 13.48 -20.77 2.39
N PRO A 19 13.40 -22.08 2.68
CA PRO A 19 12.29 -22.93 2.26
C PRO A 19 10.90 -22.41 2.64
N CYS A 20 10.71 -21.90 3.86
CA CYS A 20 9.43 -21.30 4.27
C CYS A 20 9.08 -20.03 3.48
N CYS A 21 10.07 -19.22 3.09
CA CYS A 21 9.84 -18.05 2.25
C CYS A 21 9.46 -18.41 0.81
N ILE A 22 9.98 -19.53 0.31
CA ILE A 22 9.67 -20.02 -1.03
C ILE A 22 8.25 -20.60 -1.05
N GLU A 23 7.92 -21.43 -0.07
CA GLU A 23 6.65 -22.16 -0.01
C GLU A 23 5.47 -21.30 0.47
N GLU A 24 5.66 -20.43 1.47
CA GLU A 24 4.56 -19.63 2.04
C GLU A 24 4.44 -18.23 1.42
N VAL A 25 5.52 -17.70 0.83
CA VAL A 25 5.64 -16.27 0.49
C VAL A 25 5.99 -16.03 -0.99
N GLY A 26 6.29 -17.10 -1.74
CA GLY A 26 6.57 -17.06 -3.17
C GLY A 26 7.90 -16.41 -3.55
N LEU A 27 8.89 -16.35 -2.65
CA LEU A 27 10.25 -15.85 -2.94
C LEU A 27 11.12 -16.87 -3.69
N GLY A 28 10.54 -17.62 -4.63
CA GLY A 28 11.32 -18.52 -5.49
C GLY A 28 12.32 -17.74 -6.35
N THR A 29 13.50 -18.30 -6.60
CA THR A 29 14.53 -17.72 -7.48
C THR A 29 14.23 -17.88 -8.98
N GLY A 30 13.13 -18.54 -9.33
CA GLY A 30 12.73 -18.82 -10.71
C GLY A 30 12.46 -17.56 -11.54
N PRO A 31 12.53 -17.68 -12.88
CA PRO A 31 12.23 -16.58 -13.80
C PRO A 31 10.78 -16.11 -13.60
N LEU A 32 10.61 -14.80 -13.41
CA LEU A 32 9.29 -14.20 -13.27
C LEU A 32 8.49 -14.31 -14.58
N PRO A 33 7.18 -14.59 -14.53
CA PRO A 33 6.36 -14.56 -15.73
C PRO A 33 6.34 -13.14 -16.33
N LYS A 34 6.44 -13.08 -17.66
CA LYS A 34 6.27 -11.83 -18.41
C LYS A 34 4.83 -11.33 -18.20
N PRO A 35 4.60 -10.01 -18.15
CA PRO A 35 3.25 -9.46 -18.02
C PRO A 35 2.36 -10.01 -19.13
N THR A 36 1.27 -10.68 -18.76
CA THR A 36 0.14 -10.84 -19.65
C THR A 36 -0.49 -9.47 -19.84
N ILE A 37 -0.66 -9.02 -21.08
CA ILE A 37 -1.52 -7.87 -21.36
C ILE A 37 -2.93 -8.33 -20.99
N GLY A 38 -3.36 -7.98 -19.78
CA GLY A 38 -4.67 -8.35 -19.26
C GLY A 38 -5.77 -7.85 -20.19
N LYS A 39 -6.64 -8.76 -20.63
CA LYS A 39 -7.85 -8.44 -21.41
C LYS A 39 -8.98 -7.87 -20.54
N TYR A 40 -8.81 -7.83 -19.22
CA TYR A 40 -9.83 -7.39 -18.27
C TYR A 40 -9.64 -5.92 -17.88
N ARG A 41 -10.53 -5.08 -18.41
CA ARG A 41 -10.78 -3.72 -17.92
C ARG A 41 -11.88 -3.80 -16.86
N HIS A 42 -11.52 -3.75 -15.58
CA HIS A 42 -12.49 -3.43 -14.53
C HIS A 42 -12.86 -1.95 -14.65
N PRO A 43 -14.11 -1.51 -14.40
CA PRO A 43 -14.53 -0.10 -14.56
C PRO A 43 -13.59 0.90 -13.88
N ILE A 44 -13.11 0.57 -12.67
CA ILE A 44 -12.10 1.35 -11.91
C ILE A 44 -10.75 1.56 -12.67
N LEU A 45 -10.55 0.88 -13.79
CA LEU A 45 -9.32 0.83 -14.60
C LEU A 45 -9.46 1.48 -15.97
N ASP A 46 -10.59 2.11 -16.29
CA ASP A 46 -10.68 2.88 -17.54
C ASP A 46 -9.70 4.07 -17.46
N PRO A 47 -8.67 4.15 -18.32
CA PRO A 47 -7.71 5.26 -18.39
C PRO A 47 -8.36 6.59 -18.80
N SER A 48 -9.54 6.50 -19.44
CA SER A 48 -10.41 7.61 -19.78
C SER A 48 -11.40 7.95 -18.66
N GLU A 49 -11.60 7.08 -17.67
CA GLU A 49 -12.16 7.49 -16.37
C GLU A 49 -11.08 8.19 -15.53
N SER A 50 -11.50 9.29 -14.94
CA SER A 50 -10.73 10.24 -14.15
C SER A 50 -10.05 9.67 -12.89
N LEU A 51 -10.18 8.37 -12.61
CA LEU A 51 -9.74 7.71 -11.38
C LEU A 51 -8.21 7.78 -11.10
N ARG A 52 -7.37 7.82 -12.15
CA ARG A 52 -5.91 8.03 -11.98
C ARG A 52 -5.54 9.44 -11.52
N ASN A 53 -6.36 10.44 -11.88
CA ASN A 53 -6.26 11.75 -11.25
C ASN A 53 -6.87 11.67 -9.85
N GLU A 54 -8.05 11.07 -9.69
CA GLU A 54 -8.76 11.03 -8.41
C GLU A 54 -8.00 10.31 -7.28
N SER A 55 -7.12 9.35 -7.58
CA SER A 55 -6.30 8.70 -6.54
C SER A 55 -5.21 9.58 -5.94
N THR A 56 -4.93 10.73 -6.55
CA THR A 56 -3.99 11.72 -6.00
C THR A 56 -4.73 12.60 -5.01
N GLN A 57 -4.55 12.31 -3.72
CA GLN A 57 -5.25 12.99 -2.65
C GLN A 57 -4.40 14.08 -1.99
N CYS A 58 -5.03 15.22 -1.70
CA CYS A 58 -4.40 16.32 -0.99
C CYS A 58 -4.10 15.90 0.44
N GLN A 59 -2.85 16.03 0.88
CA GLN A 59 -2.42 15.63 2.22
C GLN A 59 -2.89 16.57 3.35
N HIS A 60 -3.75 17.54 3.05
CA HIS A 60 -4.37 18.41 4.06
C HIS A 60 -5.89 18.26 4.09
N CYS A 61 -6.54 18.48 2.95
CA CYS A 61 -8.01 18.49 2.89
C CYS A 61 -8.60 17.18 2.39
N TYR A 62 -7.76 16.18 2.09
CA TYR A 62 -8.16 14.85 1.66
C TYR A 62 -9.04 14.81 0.40
N LYS A 63 -9.13 15.93 -0.33
CA LYS A 63 -9.79 15.95 -1.63
C LYS A 63 -8.96 15.20 -2.65
N ASN A 64 -9.63 14.34 -3.38
CA ASN A 64 -9.13 13.70 -4.57
C ASN A 64 -8.90 14.75 -5.65
N LYS A 65 -7.92 14.50 -6.53
CA LYS A 65 -7.64 15.41 -7.63
C LYS A 65 -8.73 15.25 -8.70
N GLU A 66 -9.62 16.22 -8.74
CA GLU A 66 -10.68 16.35 -9.74
C GLU A 66 -10.09 16.68 -11.12
N THR A 67 -10.83 16.33 -12.17
CA THR A 67 -10.49 16.65 -13.56
C THR A 67 -10.30 18.16 -13.74
N GLY A 68 -9.17 18.57 -14.31
CA GLY A 68 -8.82 19.98 -14.51
C GLY A 68 -8.14 20.67 -13.33
N VAL A 69 -8.10 20.06 -12.14
CA VAL A 69 -7.39 20.61 -10.98
C VAL A 69 -5.94 20.11 -10.95
N THR A 70 -4.98 21.03 -10.92
CA THR A 70 -3.56 20.68 -10.85
C THR A 70 -3.11 20.59 -9.40
N PHE A 71 -2.73 19.39 -8.97
CA PHE A 71 -2.07 19.19 -7.69
C PHE A 71 -0.56 19.34 -7.89
N PHE A 72 0.13 19.83 -6.87
CA PHE A 72 1.57 19.95 -6.88
C PHE A 72 2.17 19.15 -5.73
N ARG A 73 3.39 18.66 -5.96
CA ARG A 73 4.16 17.91 -4.97
C ARG A 73 4.94 18.88 -4.09
N CYS A 74 5.17 18.51 -2.84
CA CYS A 74 6.19 19.16 -2.03
C CYS A 74 7.54 19.08 -2.74
N SER A 75 8.16 20.23 -3.03
CA SER A 75 9.43 20.31 -3.78
C SER A 75 10.62 19.68 -3.02
N ALA A 76 10.52 19.57 -1.70
CA ALA A 76 11.56 18.97 -0.86
C ALA A 76 11.52 17.43 -0.90
N CYS A 77 10.38 16.82 -0.56
CA CYS A 77 10.29 15.36 -0.50
C CYS A 77 9.90 14.71 -1.84
N MET A 78 9.17 15.42 -2.71
CA MET A 78 8.58 14.93 -3.96
C MET A 78 7.57 13.77 -3.79
N VAL A 79 7.09 13.55 -2.57
CA VAL A 79 6.17 12.45 -2.21
C VAL A 79 4.75 12.97 -2.02
N ASP A 80 4.57 13.98 -1.17
CA ASP A 80 3.25 14.42 -0.72
C ASP A 80 2.64 15.46 -1.68
N TYR A 81 1.34 15.34 -1.97
CA TYR A 81 0.60 16.19 -2.92
C TYR A 81 -0.35 17.15 -2.21
N TYR A 82 -0.53 18.34 -2.79
CA TYR A 82 -1.45 19.36 -2.31
C TYR A 82 -2.21 20.01 -3.46
N CYS A 83 -3.48 20.36 -3.21
CA CYS A 83 -4.30 21.08 -4.17
C CYS A 83 -4.06 22.60 -4.19
N SER A 84 -3.53 23.18 -3.10
CA SER A 84 -3.25 24.61 -2.99
C SER A 84 -2.10 24.89 -2.02
N LYS A 85 -1.36 25.99 -2.23
CA LYS A 85 -0.25 26.39 -1.34
C LYS A 85 -0.72 26.57 0.11
N GLU A 86 -1.98 26.96 0.27
CA GLU A 86 -2.63 27.04 1.57
C GLU A 86 -2.76 25.67 2.24
N CYS A 87 -3.22 24.64 1.51
CA CYS A 87 -3.27 23.27 2.01
C CYS A 87 -1.87 22.76 2.40
N GLN A 88 -0.84 23.05 1.61
CA GLN A 88 0.54 22.72 1.96
C GLN A 88 0.97 23.40 3.27
N ARG A 89 0.68 24.69 3.46
CA ARG A 89 1.01 25.42 4.70
C ARG A 89 0.27 24.86 5.91
N LYS A 90 -1.02 24.53 5.76
CA LYS A 90 -1.82 23.99 6.88
C LYS A 90 -1.41 22.57 7.25
N ALA A 91 -0.98 21.74 6.29
CA ALA A 91 -0.39 20.43 6.57
C ALA A 91 1.06 20.51 7.06
N TRP A 92 1.75 21.66 6.99
CA TRP A 92 3.17 21.74 7.37
C TRP A 92 3.48 21.24 8.79
N PRO A 93 2.70 21.55 9.84
CA PRO A 93 2.97 21.05 11.19
C PRO A 93 3.00 19.52 11.27
N SER A 94 2.12 18.82 10.56
CA SER A 94 2.09 17.35 10.52
C SER A 94 3.05 16.76 9.48
N HIS A 95 3.34 17.47 8.39
CA HIS A 95 4.21 17.03 7.30
C HIS A 95 5.71 17.21 7.57
N LYS A 96 6.12 18.20 8.39
CA LYS A 96 7.52 18.64 8.51
C LYS A 96 8.51 17.52 8.79
N GLU A 97 8.23 16.69 9.79
CA GLU A 97 9.14 15.60 10.19
C GLU A 97 9.20 14.51 9.11
N ASP A 98 8.04 14.10 8.58
CA ASP A 98 7.96 13.16 7.46
C ASP A 98 8.68 13.69 6.21
N CYS A 99 8.57 14.99 5.94
CA CYS A 99 9.24 15.66 4.83
C CYS A 99 10.76 15.61 4.98
N LYS A 100 11.28 15.85 6.18
CA LYS A 100 12.71 15.79 6.48
C LYS A 100 13.27 14.38 6.28
N LEU A 101 12.51 13.36 6.67
CA LEU A 101 12.88 11.96 6.43
C LEU A 101 12.85 11.61 4.94
N LYS A 102 11.74 11.91 4.26
CA LYS A 102 11.55 11.57 2.84
C LYS A 102 12.48 12.37 1.91
N SER A 103 12.82 13.61 2.24
CA SER A 103 13.73 14.46 1.43
C SER A 103 15.19 14.00 1.45
N ARG A 104 15.60 13.23 2.48
CA ARG A 104 16.94 12.63 2.57
C ARG A 104 17.12 11.44 1.65
N ILE A 105 16.03 10.87 1.12
CA ILE A 105 16.09 9.77 0.17
C ILE A 105 16.76 10.29 -1.11
N PRO A 106 17.89 9.69 -1.57
CA PRO A 106 18.58 10.11 -2.79
C PRO A 106 17.60 10.24 -3.96
N LYS A 107 17.71 11.32 -4.76
CA LYS A 107 16.82 11.58 -5.90
C LYS A 107 17.03 10.63 -7.09
N ASP A 108 17.96 9.69 -6.96
CA ASP A 108 18.23 8.64 -7.93
C ASP A 108 16.96 7.82 -8.22
N GLU A 109 16.63 7.66 -9.49
CA GLU A 109 15.46 6.88 -9.93
C GLU A 109 15.65 5.38 -9.68
N ASN A 110 16.90 4.93 -9.57
CA ASN A 110 17.25 3.57 -9.20
C ASN A 110 17.23 3.33 -7.69
N ASN A 111 17.01 4.36 -6.87
CA ASN A 111 16.88 4.18 -5.43
C ASN A 111 15.66 3.26 -5.13
N PRO A 112 15.87 2.11 -4.45
CA PRO A 112 14.82 1.11 -4.28
C PRO A 112 13.63 1.64 -3.49
N THR A 113 13.87 2.51 -2.50
CA THR A 113 12.80 3.16 -1.73
C THR A 113 11.93 4.07 -2.60
N ARG A 114 12.55 4.90 -3.46
CA ARG A 114 11.79 5.77 -4.39
C ARG A 114 11.03 4.95 -5.42
N ARG A 115 11.65 3.90 -5.95
CA ARG A 115 11.05 3.00 -6.92
C ARG A 115 9.80 2.33 -6.34
N LEU A 116 9.90 1.80 -5.13
CA LEU A 116 8.77 1.21 -4.42
C LEU A 116 7.68 2.24 -4.11
N GLN A 117 8.04 3.44 -3.67
CA GLN A 117 7.07 4.52 -3.44
C GLN A 117 6.29 4.89 -4.72
N ARG A 118 6.96 4.95 -5.88
CA ARG A 118 6.30 5.22 -7.17
C ARG A 118 5.36 4.08 -7.55
N PHE A 119 5.81 2.83 -7.42
CA PHE A 119 4.97 1.65 -7.65
C PHE A 119 3.71 1.68 -6.77
N THR A 120 3.88 1.86 -5.46
CA THR A 120 2.75 2.02 -4.52
C THR A 120 1.81 3.14 -4.96
N GLY A 121 2.36 4.31 -5.33
CA GLY A 121 1.58 5.45 -5.76
C GLY A 121 0.67 5.15 -6.97
N ARG A 122 1.15 4.33 -7.90
CA ARG A 122 0.36 3.90 -9.08
C ARG A 122 -0.76 2.92 -8.76
N HIS A 123 -0.62 2.19 -7.65
CA HIS A 123 -1.55 1.13 -7.25
C HIS A 123 -2.44 1.50 -6.06
N ARG A 124 -2.36 2.75 -5.55
CA ARG A 124 -3.07 3.20 -4.33
C ARG A 124 -4.56 2.83 -4.28
N PRO A 125 -5.39 3.05 -5.34
CA PRO A 125 -6.80 2.67 -5.30
C PRO A 125 -7.01 1.17 -5.08
N VAL A 126 -6.30 0.35 -5.85
CA VAL A 126 -6.40 -1.12 -5.76
C VAL A 126 -5.89 -1.62 -4.41
N LEU A 127 -4.83 -1.01 -3.87
CA LEU A 127 -4.30 -1.34 -2.55
C LEU A 127 -5.32 -1.05 -1.43
N ALA A 128 -5.92 0.15 -1.44
CA ALA A 128 -6.92 0.54 -0.45
C ALA A 128 -8.16 -0.37 -0.53
N ASP A 129 -8.67 -0.57 -1.74
CA ASP A 129 -9.84 -1.40 -2.01
C ASP A 129 -9.64 -2.87 -1.57
N SER A 130 -8.49 -3.44 -1.94
CA SER A 130 -8.15 -4.82 -1.57
C SER A 130 -7.95 -4.96 -0.06
N ALA A 131 -7.41 -3.94 0.61
CA ALA A 131 -7.22 -3.96 2.06
C ALA A 131 -8.54 -3.95 2.82
N VAL A 132 -9.52 -3.16 2.39
CA VAL A 132 -10.86 -3.15 3.00
C VAL A 132 -11.50 -4.54 2.97
N ARG A 133 -11.38 -5.24 1.83
CA ARG A 133 -11.87 -6.61 1.64
C ARG A 133 -11.07 -7.62 2.46
N ALA A 134 -9.73 -7.53 2.39
CA ALA A 134 -8.84 -8.48 3.05
C ALA A 134 -8.99 -8.46 4.57
N LEU A 135 -9.18 -7.27 5.14
CA LEU A 135 -9.35 -7.09 6.59
C LEU A 135 -10.78 -7.37 7.07
N ASP A 136 -11.71 -7.76 6.19
CA ASP A 136 -13.13 -7.97 6.49
C ASP A 136 -13.77 -6.80 7.25
N LEU A 137 -13.50 -5.55 6.84
CA LEU A 137 -13.96 -4.38 7.58
C LEU A 137 -15.49 -4.22 7.61
N SER A 138 -16.21 -4.87 6.68
CA SER A 138 -17.67 -4.94 6.70
C SER A 138 -18.23 -5.73 7.88
N ILE A 139 -17.43 -6.65 8.44
CA ILE A 139 -17.77 -7.39 9.66
C ILE A 139 -17.35 -6.58 10.88
N ASP A 140 -16.10 -6.10 10.88
CA ASP A 140 -15.50 -5.43 12.04
C ASP A 140 -14.44 -4.43 11.59
N ILE A 141 -14.79 -3.14 11.64
CA ILE A 141 -13.90 -2.04 11.23
C ILE A 141 -12.67 -1.92 12.13
N GLU A 142 -12.70 -2.41 13.38
CA GLU A 142 -11.55 -2.37 14.29
C GLU A 142 -10.46 -3.38 13.89
N ARG A 143 -10.74 -4.27 12.93
CA ARG A 143 -9.69 -5.11 12.32
C ARG A 143 -8.61 -4.25 11.65
N SER A 144 -8.95 -3.05 11.18
CA SER A 144 -7.97 -2.06 10.68
C SER A 144 -6.90 -1.67 11.73
N LEU A 145 -7.22 -1.76 13.02
CA LEU A 145 -6.31 -1.42 14.13
C LEU A 145 -5.54 -2.62 14.69
N ARG A 146 -5.84 -3.84 14.22
CA ARG A 146 -5.24 -5.10 14.70
C ARG A 146 -4.45 -5.83 13.62
N PHE A 147 -4.81 -5.64 12.36
CA PHE A 147 -4.28 -6.36 11.22
C PHE A 147 -3.77 -5.41 10.13
N VAL A 148 -2.86 -5.90 9.31
CA VAL A 148 -2.30 -5.23 8.14
C VAL A 148 -2.36 -6.15 6.94
N LEU A 149 -2.71 -5.60 5.76
CA LEU A 149 -2.51 -6.31 4.50
C LEU A 149 -1.03 -6.20 4.11
N ALA A 150 -0.31 -7.31 4.18
CA ALA A 150 1.07 -7.45 3.74
C ALA A 150 1.13 -7.95 2.30
N ILE A 151 1.98 -7.35 1.47
CA ILE A 151 2.19 -7.69 0.06
C ILE A 151 3.67 -7.92 -0.18
N PHE A 152 3.99 -9.08 -0.74
CA PHE A 152 5.35 -9.53 -0.99
C PHE A 152 5.72 -9.28 -2.44
N LEU A 153 6.84 -8.59 -2.67
CA LEU A 153 7.27 -8.12 -3.97
C LEU A 153 8.67 -8.62 -4.32
N ARG A 154 8.88 -8.92 -5.60
CA ARG A 154 10.20 -9.11 -6.22
C ARG A 154 10.48 -8.00 -7.21
N ARG A 155 11.76 -7.67 -7.38
CA ARG A 155 12.16 -6.64 -8.33
C ARG A 155 11.94 -7.16 -9.75
N ARG A 156 11.25 -6.38 -10.59
CA ARG A 156 11.12 -6.66 -12.02
C ARG A 156 11.97 -5.67 -12.81
N ASP A 157 12.67 -6.12 -13.84
CA ASP A 157 13.39 -5.21 -14.74
C ASP A 157 12.38 -4.49 -15.66
N SER A 158 11.91 -3.34 -15.20
CA SER A 158 10.98 -2.46 -15.93
C SER A 158 11.27 -1.02 -15.58
N GLN A 159 11.28 -0.18 -16.62
CA GLN A 159 11.39 1.27 -16.54
C GLN A 159 10.06 1.95 -16.20
N LYS A 160 8.93 1.23 -16.34
CA LYS A 160 7.59 1.75 -16.03
C LYS A 160 7.27 1.53 -14.54
N PRO A 161 6.95 2.58 -13.77
CA PRO A 161 6.63 2.44 -12.34
C PRO A 161 5.47 1.48 -12.04
N GLU A 162 4.51 1.33 -12.95
CA GLU A 162 3.32 0.48 -12.77
C GLU A 162 3.67 -1.02 -12.80
N THR A 163 4.81 -1.37 -13.38
CA THR A 163 5.27 -2.76 -13.56
C THR A 163 6.68 -2.98 -13.00
N SER A 164 7.19 -2.07 -12.18
CA SER A 164 8.55 -2.13 -11.65
C SER A 164 8.76 -3.24 -10.61
N TYR A 165 7.68 -3.79 -10.06
CA TYR A 165 7.70 -4.93 -9.15
C TYR A 165 6.77 -6.05 -9.66
N PHE A 166 7.00 -7.24 -9.13
CA PHE A 166 6.12 -8.40 -9.26
C PHE A 166 5.65 -8.82 -7.88
N ALA A 167 4.34 -8.81 -7.64
CA ALA A 167 3.73 -9.35 -6.44
C ALA A 167 3.73 -10.88 -6.47
N THR A 168 4.46 -11.48 -5.53
CA THR A 168 4.58 -12.94 -5.36
C THR A 168 3.53 -13.50 -4.42
N GLY A 169 3.00 -12.67 -3.52
CA GLY A 169 2.01 -13.07 -2.54
C GLY A 169 1.47 -11.87 -1.77
N ALA A 170 0.45 -12.13 -0.96
CA ALA A 170 -0.10 -11.16 -0.02
C ALA A 170 -0.77 -11.92 1.12
N ASP A 171 -0.78 -11.40 2.34
CA ASP A 171 -1.47 -11.99 3.49
C ASP A 171 -1.97 -10.94 4.47
N VAL A 172 -2.95 -11.34 5.29
CA VAL A 172 -3.47 -10.54 6.39
C VAL A 172 -2.76 -10.97 7.65
N LEU A 173 -1.92 -10.09 8.19
CA LEU A 173 -1.09 -10.39 9.35
C LEU A 173 -1.54 -9.54 10.54
N PRO A 174 -1.60 -10.08 11.76
CA PRO A 174 -1.71 -9.26 12.95
C PRO A 174 -0.45 -8.41 13.11
N PHE A 175 -0.55 -7.22 13.71
CA PHE A 175 0.65 -6.39 13.96
C PHE A 175 1.70 -7.09 14.84
N GLU A 176 1.26 -8.01 15.69
CA GLU A 176 2.07 -8.86 16.55
C GLU A 176 2.93 -9.88 15.78
N ALA A 177 2.66 -10.09 14.49
CA ALA A 177 3.52 -10.92 13.63
C ALA A 177 4.86 -10.23 13.26
N PHE A 178 5.07 -8.98 13.67
CA PHE A 178 6.26 -8.18 13.37
C PHE A 178 7.10 -7.93 14.64
N PRO A 179 8.42 -7.63 14.51
CA PRO A 179 9.28 -7.35 15.66
C PRO A 179 8.64 -6.34 16.61
N PRO A 180 8.81 -6.47 17.95
CA PRO A 180 8.12 -5.61 18.92
C PRO A 180 8.24 -4.11 18.64
N GLU A 181 9.44 -3.65 18.25
CA GLU A 181 9.68 -2.25 17.87
C GLU A 181 8.85 -1.83 16.65
N ARG A 182 8.90 -2.62 15.57
CA ARG A 182 8.12 -2.36 14.35
C ARG A 182 6.62 -2.49 14.58
N CYS A 183 6.18 -3.44 15.39
CA CYS A 183 4.79 -3.59 15.82
C CYS A 183 4.32 -2.32 16.53
N ALA A 184 5.10 -1.82 17.51
CA ALA A 184 4.78 -0.58 18.21
C ALA A 184 4.71 0.63 17.27
N GLU A 185 5.67 0.76 16.35
CA GLU A 185 5.68 1.80 15.32
C GLU A 185 4.43 1.75 14.42
N MET A 186 4.09 0.57 13.90
CA MET A 186 2.91 0.41 13.02
C MET A 186 1.61 0.65 13.77
N LYS A 187 1.50 0.21 15.03
CA LYS A 187 0.32 0.48 15.87
C LYS A 187 0.17 1.97 16.18
N ALA A 188 1.26 2.68 16.45
CA ALA A 188 1.23 4.12 16.63
C ALA A 188 0.82 4.83 15.31
N MET A 189 1.35 4.37 14.18
CA MET A 189 1.04 4.90 12.87
C MET A 189 -0.43 4.69 12.50
N VAL A 190 -0.98 3.48 12.64
CA VAL A 190 -2.37 3.20 12.24
C VAL A 190 -3.37 3.97 13.10
N ARG A 191 -3.09 4.16 14.40
CA ARG A 191 -3.93 5.00 15.28
C ARG A 191 -3.96 6.45 14.81
N LYS A 192 -2.80 7.03 14.49
CA LYS A 192 -2.72 8.39 13.94
C LYS A 192 -3.47 8.50 12.62
N VAL A 193 -3.26 7.54 11.72
CA VAL A 193 -3.95 7.48 10.42
C VAL A 193 -5.46 7.37 10.60
N ASP A 194 -5.94 6.54 11.52
CA ASP A 194 -7.35 6.39 11.86
C ASP A 194 -7.96 7.69 12.41
N GLU A 195 -7.30 8.33 13.37
CA GLU A 195 -7.73 9.63 13.92
C GLU A 195 -7.78 10.72 12.85
N ASP A 196 -6.77 10.80 11.98
CA ASP A 196 -6.68 11.82 10.94
C ASP A 196 -7.77 11.63 9.87
N HIS A 197 -8.07 10.38 9.47
CA HIS A 197 -9.17 10.08 8.54
C HIS A 197 -10.55 10.33 9.16
N LYS A 198 -10.74 10.00 10.45
CA LYS A 198 -11.98 10.30 11.19
C LYS A 198 -12.24 11.80 11.31
N LYS A 199 -11.22 12.60 11.61
CA LYS A 199 -11.30 14.07 11.58
C LYS A 199 -11.66 14.61 10.19
N GLY A 200 -11.29 13.88 9.13
CA GLY A 200 -11.66 14.15 7.75
C GLY A 200 -13.06 13.67 7.34
N GLY A 201 -13.86 13.10 8.25
CA GLY A 201 -15.21 12.62 7.98
C GLY A 201 -15.32 11.20 7.44
N MET A 202 -14.24 10.40 7.50
CA MET A 202 -14.28 8.98 7.16
C MET A 202 -14.55 8.11 8.40
N ASP A 203 -14.84 6.82 8.22
CA ASP A 203 -15.13 5.90 9.34
C ASP A 203 -13.86 5.37 10.02
N GLY A 204 -12.73 5.38 9.32
CA GLY A 204 -11.45 4.98 9.89
C GLY A 204 -10.31 4.95 8.88
N GLY A 205 -9.16 4.53 9.38
CA GLY A 205 -7.91 4.42 8.62
C GLY A 205 -7.27 3.05 8.76
N LEU A 206 -6.58 2.60 7.72
CA LEU A 206 -5.87 1.31 7.66
C LEU A 206 -4.48 1.47 7.05
N LEU A 207 -3.64 0.44 7.21
CA LEU A 207 -2.32 0.35 6.59
C LEU A 207 -2.25 -0.83 5.60
N VAL A 208 -1.49 -0.61 4.52
CA VAL A 208 -1.05 -1.67 3.60
C VAL A 208 0.47 -1.68 3.58
N LEU A 209 1.08 -2.84 3.78
CA LEU A 209 2.52 -3.03 3.87
C LEU A 209 3.04 -3.68 2.59
N LEU A 210 3.88 -2.98 1.82
CA LEU A 210 4.55 -3.53 0.65
C LEU A 210 6.01 -3.81 0.99
N MET A 211 6.47 -5.05 0.76
CA MET A 211 7.82 -5.49 1.11
C MET A 211 8.53 -6.06 -0.11
N CYS A 212 9.67 -5.48 -0.48
CA CYS A 212 10.59 -6.09 -1.42
C CYS A 212 11.85 -6.52 -0.69
N LEU A 213 11.96 -7.82 -0.45
CA LEU A 213 13.05 -8.41 0.35
C LEU A 213 14.38 -8.43 -0.40
N GLU A 214 14.35 -8.61 -1.72
CA GLU A 214 15.55 -8.54 -2.59
C GLU A 214 16.23 -7.16 -2.49
N ASP A 215 15.44 -6.09 -2.45
CA ASP A 215 15.91 -4.72 -2.34
C ASP A 215 16.04 -4.26 -0.86
N GLY A 216 15.61 -5.08 0.11
CA GLY A 216 15.59 -4.73 1.53
C GLY A 216 14.71 -3.52 1.88
N VAL A 217 13.71 -3.20 1.04
CA VAL A 217 12.86 -2.01 1.19
C VAL A 217 11.43 -2.35 1.53
N ILE A 218 10.84 -1.47 2.33
CA ILE A 218 9.46 -1.56 2.77
C ILE A 218 8.80 -0.21 2.55
N ASN A 219 7.54 -0.24 2.13
CA ASN A 219 6.71 0.93 2.03
C ASN A 219 5.36 0.68 2.69
N ILE A 220 5.00 1.53 3.65
CA ILE A 220 3.68 1.54 4.28
C ILE A 220 2.79 2.54 3.53
N ALA A 221 1.64 2.07 3.07
CA ALA A 221 0.64 2.85 2.36
C ALA A 221 -0.61 3.01 3.23
N PRO A 222 -0.82 4.18 3.86
CA PRO A 222 -2.05 4.46 4.58
C PRO A 222 -3.21 4.76 3.63
N ALA A 223 -4.41 4.35 4.02
CA ALA A 223 -5.67 4.61 3.32
C ALA A 223 -6.82 4.80 4.32
N GLY A 224 -7.83 5.58 3.93
CA GLY A 224 -9.08 5.72 4.66
C GLY A 224 -10.19 4.86 4.06
N PHE A 225 -11.25 4.62 4.82
CA PHE A 225 -12.43 3.90 4.36
C PHE A 225 -13.72 4.49 4.95
N THR A 226 -14.84 4.25 4.27
CA THR A 226 -16.19 4.57 4.75
C THR A 226 -17.06 3.32 4.73
N ARG A 227 -18.02 3.23 5.66
CA ARG A 227 -18.99 2.12 5.77
C ARG A 227 -19.83 1.94 4.51
N GLU A 228 -20.09 3.04 3.80
CA GLU A 228 -20.84 3.09 2.54
C GLU A 228 -20.14 2.33 1.40
N ASN A 229 -18.80 2.21 1.45
CA ASN A 229 -17.99 1.60 0.41
C ASN A 229 -17.40 0.24 0.82
N LEU A 230 -17.97 -0.40 1.85
CA LEU A 230 -17.52 -1.73 2.29
C LEU A 230 -18.17 -2.84 1.47
N TYR A 231 -17.41 -3.92 1.28
CA TYR A 231 -17.83 -5.08 0.49
C TYR A 231 -18.49 -6.16 1.34
N PRO A 232 -19.38 -6.99 0.78
CA PRO A 232 -19.89 -8.17 1.48
C PRO A 232 -18.76 -9.07 2.02
N PRO A 233 -18.93 -9.67 3.20
CA PRO A 233 -17.98 -10.64 3.75
C PRO A 233 -17.60 -11.73 2.76
N GLY A 234 -16.32 -12.11 2.72
CA GLY A 234 -15.82 -13.17 1.82
C GLY A 234 -15.64 -12.74 0.36
N THR A 235 -15.81 -11.45 0.03
CA THR A 235 -15.51 -10.94 -1.32
C THR A 235 -14.04 -11.22 -1.70
N PRO A 236 -13.77 -11.86 -2.85
CA PRO A 236 -12.40 -12.17 -3.27
C PRO A 236 -11.53 -10.90 -3.41
N TRP A 237 -10.32 -10.97 -2.88
CA TRP A 237 -9.36 -9.86 -2.90
C TRP A 237 -7.96 -10.29 -3.36
N LYS A 238 -7.45 -11.46 -2.93
CA LYS A 238 -6.05 -11.87 -3.16
C LYS A 238 -5.73 -12.06 -4.64
N GLY A 239 -6.52 -12.86 -5.37
CA GLY A 239 -6.33 -13.09 -6.81
C GLY A 239 -6.39 -11.79 -7.63
N PRO A 240 -7.48 -10.99 -7.52
CA PRO A 240 -7.60 -9.71 -8.21
C PRO A 240 -6.48 -8.70 -7.88
N LEU A 241 -6.03 -8.64 -6.63
CA LEU A 241 -4.92 -7.79 -6.19
C LEU A 241 -3.62 -8.20 -6.89
N LEU A 242 -3.25 -9.48 -6.84
CA LEU A 242 -2.00 -9.97 -7.43
C LEU A 242 -2.00 -9.79 -8.95
N ALA A 243 -3.11 -10.07 -9.63
CA ALA A 243 -3.25 -9.82 -11.06
C ALA A 243 -3.00 -8.33 -11.41
N HIS A 244 -3.64 -7.41 -10.68
CA HIS A 244 -3.46 -5.97 -10.88
C HIS A 244 -2.03 -5.49 -10.74
N LEU A 245 -1.38 -5.87 -9.63
CA LEU A 245 -0.03 -5.44 -9.34
C LEU A 245 0.96 -5.97 -10.40
N ASN A 246 0.67 -7.13 -10.99
CA ASN A 246 1.56 -7.82 -11.92
C ASN A 246 1.38 -7.42 -13.39
N GLU A 247 0.15 -7.13 -13.82
CA GLU A 247 -0.18 -6.71 -15.18
C GLU A 247 0.01 -5.19 -15.37
N GLY A 248 0.00 -4.43 -14.27
CA GLY A 248 0.06 -2.98 -14.27
C GLY A 248 -1.30 -2.38 -14.62
N VAL A 249 -1.51 -1.11 -14.22
CA VAL A 249 -2.69 -0.37 -14.68
C VAL A 249 -2.47 -0.06 -16.16
N THR A 250 -3.14 -0.77 -17.07
CA THR A 250 -3.05 -0.50 -18.51
C THR A 250 -3.67 0.87 -18.81
N ASN A 251 -2.98 1.67 -19.63
CA ASN A 251 -3.54 2.87 -20.28
C ASN A 251 -4.48 2.48 -21.44
#